data_AF-A0A349EAN9-F1
#
_entry.id   AF-A0A349EAN9-F1
#
_cell.length_a   1.000
_cell.length_b   1.000
_cell.length_c   1.000
_cell.angle_alpha   90.00
_cell.angle_beta   90.00
_cell.angle_gamma   90.00
#
_symmetry.space_group_name_H-M   'P 1'
#
loop_
_entity.id
_entity.type
_entity.pdbx_description
1 polymer ?
#
loop_
_entity_poly.entity_id
_entity_poly.type
_entity_poly.pdbx_seq_one_letter_code
_entity_poly.pdbx_strand_id
1 'polypeptide(L)'
;DELDQDFSVAEIRTASSSEVFERESLESFLSTATRKLDENERMVILASLKKVIRSDDIIRSFELDFFDRVALSLRATPSEIAGLSAD
;
A
#
# COMPACT_ATOMS: atom_id res chain seq x y z
N ASP A 1 -16.98 0.72 -5.56
CA ASP A 1 -16.55 1.33 -6.82
C ASP A 1 -15.22 0.81 -7.37
N GLU A 2 -14.16 0.61 -6.60
CA GLU A 2 -12.83 0.30 -7.21
C GLU A 2 -12.61 -1.19 -7.59
N LEU A 3 -13.44 -2.15 -7.16
CA LEU A 3 -13.29 -3.56 -7.53
C LEU A 3 -14.57 -4.22 -8.08
N ASP A 4 -15.72 -3.52 -8.03
CA ASP A 4 -17.07 -4.03 -8.37
C ASP A 4 -17.37 -5.46 -7.86
N GLN A 5 -16.66 -5.86 -6.80
CA GLN A 5 -16.71 -7.17 -6.15
C GLN A 5 -16.87 -6.94 -4.66
N ASP A 6 -17.94 -7.52 -4.11
CA ASP A 6 -18.13 -7.62 -2.68
C ASP A 6 -17.32 -8.81 -2.16
N PHE A 7 -16.25 -8.52 -1.43
CA PHE A 7 -15.52 -9.53 -0.67
C PHE A 7 -16.20 -9.74 0.68
N SER A 8 -16.51 -10.99 1.01
CA SER A 8 -17.02 -11.32 2.33
C SER A 8 -15.96 -11.12 3.41
N VAL A 9 -16.39 -10.82 4.65
CA VAL A 9 -15.51 -10.75 5.82
C VAL A 9 -14.71 -12.05 6.01
N ALA A 10 -15.29 -13.19 5.61
CA ALA A 10 -14.61 -14.48 5.65
C ALA A 10 -13.44 -14.53 4.66
N GLU A 11 -13.63 -14.08 3.41
CA GLU A 11 -12.57 -14.01 2.40
C GLU A 11 -11.45 -13.05 2.81
N ILE A 12 -11.80 -11.89 3.36
CA ILE A 12 -10.81 -10.93 3.91
C ILE A 12 -9.97 -11.59 5.00
N ARG A 13 -10.61 -12.32 5.93
CA ARG A 13 -9.90 -13.05 6.99
C ARG A 13 -9.03 -14.19 6.45
N THR A 14 -9.54 -14.96 5.50
CA THR A 14 -8.78 -16.04 4.85
C THR A 14 -7.55 -15.50 4.12
N ALA A 15 -7.68 -14.38 3.41
CA ALA A 15 -6.54 -13.72 2.77
C ALA A 15 -5.53 -13.20 3.81
N SER A 16 -6.02 -12.59 4.90
CA SER A 16 -5.18 -12.11 6.01
C SER A 16 -4.46 -13.25 6.76
N SER A 17 -5.04 -14.44 6.81
CA SER A 17 -4.45 -15.65 7.40
C SER A 17 -3.70 -16.52 6.37
N SER A 18 -3.47 -16.00 5.16
CA SER A 18 -2.67 -16.74 4.19
C SER A 18 -1.21 -16.81 4.65
N GLU A 19 -0.57 -17.93 4.33
CA GLU A 19 0.81 -18.25 4.77
C GLU A 19 1.83 -17.15 4.43
N VAL A 20 1.57 -16.34 3.41
CA VAL A 20 2.42 -15.20 3.01
C VAL A 20 2.32 -14.04 4.00
N PHE A 21 1.12 -13.67 4.45
CA PHE A 21 0.92 -12.62 5.46
C PHE A 21 1.40 -13.03 6.85
N GLU A 22 1.40 -14.33 7.15
CA GLU A 22 1.90 -14.86 8.43
C GLU A 22 3.43 -14.96 8.49
N ARG A 23 4.11 -15.09 7.34
CA ARG A 23 5.57 -15.35 7.28
C ARG A 23 6.43 -14.12 7.02
N GLU A 24 5.91 -13.10 6.35
CA GLU A 24 6.66 -11.87 6.03
C GLU A 24 5.87 -10.63 6.44
N SER A 25 6.56 -9.64 7.03
CA SER A 25 5.95 -8.32 7.21
C SER A 25 5.61 -7.72 5.85
N LEU A 26 4.52 -6.97 5.76
CA LEU A 26 4.13 -6.26 4.53
C LEU A 26 5.30 -5.45 3.94
N GLU A 27 6.10 -4.83 4.79
CA GLU A 27 7.30 -4.07 4.43
C GLU A 27 8.36 -4.94 3.74
N SER A 28 8.60 -6.15 4.25
CA SER A 28 9.56 -7.11 3.66
C SER A 28 9.08 -7.61 2.30
N PHE A 29 7.79 -7.92 2.20
CA PHE A 29 7.16 -8.33 0.96
C PHE A 29 7.24 -7.21 -0.09
N LEU A 30 6.83 -5.99 0.27
CA LEU A 30 6.86 -4.83 -0.63
C LEU A 30 8.29 -4.48 -1.06
N SER A 31 9.28 -4.59 -0.17
CA SER A 31 10.69 -4.39 -0.51
C SER A 31 11.20 -5.36 -1.57
N THR A 32 10.67 -6.58 -1.58
CA THR A 32 10.98 -7.60 -2.59
C THR A 32 10.19 -7.37 -3.88
N ALA A 33 8.89 -7.10 -3.76
CA ALA A 33 7.97 -6.87 -4.87
C ALA A 33 8.36 -5.64 -5.70
N THR A 34 8.86 -4.58 -5.05
CA THR A 34 9.32 -3.33 -5.68
C THR A 34 10.27 -3.55 -6.85
N ARG A 35 11.08 -4.61 -6.84
CA ARG A 35 12.00 -4.94 -7.94
C ARG A 35 11.29 -5.33 -9.24
N LYS A 36 10.01 -5.67 -9.16
CA LYS A 36 9.14 -6.10 -10.27
C LYS A 36 8.10 -5.05 -10.63
N LEU A 37 8.05 -3.92 -9.91
CA LEU A 37 7.04 -2.88 -10.09
C LEU A 37 7.64 -1.67 -10.78
N ASP A 38 6.95 -1.15 -11.78
CA ASP A 38 7.27 0.15 -12.37
C ASP A 38 6.81 1.33 -11.49
N GLU A 39 7.15 2.55 -11.89
CA GLU A 39 6.78 3.77 -11.15
C GLU A 39 5.28 3.93 -10.98
N ASN A 40 4.51 3.72 -12.05
CA ASN A 40 3.07 3.87 -12.03
C ASN A 40 2.43 2.86 -11.07
N GLU A 41 2.88 1.60 -11.10
CA GLU A 41 2.39 0.56 -10.21
C GLU A 41 2.66 0.88 -8.74
N ARG A 42 3.86 1.38 -8.41
CA ARG A 42 4.17 1.85 -7.05
C ARG A 42 3.25 2.99 -6.62
N MET A 43 3.00 3.93 -7.51
CA MET A 43 2.13 5.09 -7.25
C MET A 43 0.68 4.68 -7.07
N VAL A 44 0.19 3.68 -7.80
CA VAL A 44 -1.15 3.11 -7.62
C VAL A 44 -1.31 2.48 -6.24
N ILE A 45 -0.30 1.74 -5.75
CA ILE A 45 -0.33 1.17 -4.40
C ILE A 45 -0.42 2.27 -3.34
N LEU A 46 0.43 3.30 -3.44
CA LEU A 46 0.42 4.42 -2.49
C LEU A 46 -0.87 5.24 -2.54
N ALA A 47 -1.42 5.48 -3.73
CA ALA A 47 -2.70 6.15 -3.90
C ALA A 47 -3.84 5.34 -3.26
N SER A 48 -3.80 4.02 -3.39
CA SER A 48 -4.79 3.11 -2.80
C SER A 48 -4.69 3.13 -1.27
N LEU A 49 -3.49 3.04 -0.71
CA LEU A 49 -3.27 3.13 0.74
C LEU A 49 -3.73 4.48 1.30
N LYS A 50 -3.44 5.57 0.59
CA LYS A 50 -3.92 6.92 0.95
C LYS A 50 -5.45 6.98 1.03
N LYS A 51 -6.17 6.32 0.10
CA LYS A 51 -7.65 6.25 0.15
C LYS A 51 -8.13 5.52 1.41
N VAL A 52 -7.47 4.43 1.80
CA VAL A 52 -7.82 3.64 3.00
C VAL A 52 -7.61 4.46 4.28
N ILE A 53 -6.43 5.08 4.44
CA ILE A 53 -6.12 5.91 5.61
C ILE A 53 -7.11 7.07 5.78
N ARG A 54 -7.60 7.63 4.67
CA ARG A 54 -8.55 8.75 4.70
C ARG A 54 -10.02 8.33 4.81
N SER A 55 -10.32 7.04 4.91
CA SER A 55 -11.70 6.54 4.84
C SER A 55 -12.58 6.95 6.02
N ASP A 56 -11.99 7.22 7.20
CA ASP A 56 -12.71 7.65 8.40
C ASP A 56 -12.54 9.15 8.74
N ASP A 57 -11.97 9.94 7.80
CA ASP A 57 -11.63 11.36 7.93
C ASP A 57 -10.72 11.73 9.12
N ILE A 58 -10.21 10.76 9.90
CA ILE A 58 -9.37 10.99 11.07
C ILE A 58 -8.03 10.29 10.87
N ILE A 59 -7.03 11.07 10.45
CA ILE A 59 -5.66 10.54 10.29
C ILE A 59 -4.92 10.59 11.62
N ARG A 60 -4.47 9.42 12.08
CA ARG A 60 -3.72 9.22 13.32
C ARG A 60 -2.22 9.16 13.03
N SER A 61 -1.39 9.49 14.01
CA SER A 61 0.08 9.50 13.83
C SER A 61 0.64 8.15 13.36
N PHE A 62 0.12 7.04 13.88
CA PHE A 62 0.57 5.71 13.48
C PHE A 62 0.20 5.37 12.01
N GLU A 63 -0.85 5.98 11.45
CA GLU A 63 -1.24 5.77 10.04
C GLU A 63 -0.30 6.52 9.12
N LEU A 64 0.18 7.70 9.54
CA LEU A 64 1.26 8.41 8.86
C LEU A 64 2.56 7.59 8.91
N ASP A 65 2.96 7.12 10.09
CA ASP A 65 4.15 6.27 10.25
C ASP A 65 4.06 4.98 9.42
N PHE A 66 2.86 4.43 9.25
CA PHE A 66 2.62 3.26 8.40
C PHE A 66 2.73 3.61 6.91
N PHE A 67 2.14 4.72 6.47
CA PHE A 67 2.28 5.21 5.10
C PHE A 67 3.75 5.43 4.73
N ASP A 68 4.51 6.08 5.60
CA ASP A 68 5.93 6.37 5.39
C ASP A 68 6.75 5.08 5.26
N ARG A 69 6.48 4.08 6.11
CA ARG A 69 7.14 2.77 6.00
C ARG A 69 6.83 2.08 4.68
N VAL A 70 5.58 2.11 4.22
CA VAL A 70 5.18 1.55 2.92
C VAL A 70 5.85 2.29 1.77
N ALA A 71 5.89 3.63 1.80
CA ALA A 71 6.57 4.43 0.79
C ALA A 71 8.07 4.13 0.70
N LEU A 72 8.73 3.98 1.86
CA LEU A 72 10.14 3.57 1.95
C LEU A 72 10.36 2.16 1.39
N SER A 73 9.50 1.19 1.74
CA SER A 73 9.58 -0.17 1.19
C SER A 73 9.39 -0.21 -0.32
N LEU A 74 8.52 0.67 -0.85
CA LEU A 74 8.31 0.87 -2.28
C LEU A 74 9.44 1.66 -2.95
N ARG A 75 10.36 2.25 -2.18
CA ARG A 75 11.40 3.18 -2.68
C ARG A 75 10.81 4.36 -3.46
N ALA A 76 9.60 4.78 -3.10
CA ALA A 76 8.97 5.95 -3.69
C ALA A 76 9.67 7.22 -3.18
N THR A 77 10.09 8.05 -4.11
CA THR A 77 10.76 9.32 -3.84
C THR A 77 9.73 10.40 -3.50
N PRO A 78 10.14 11.47 -2.77
CA PRO A 78 9.26 12.61 -2.53
C PRO A 78 8.72 13.24 -3.82
N SER A 79 9.50 13.26 -4.92
CA SER A 79 9.06 13.77 -6.21
C SER A 79 7.93 12.93 -6.81
N GLU A 80 8.09 11.60 -6.87
CA GLU A 80 7.03 10.69 -7.33
C GLU A 80 5.77 10.84 -6.47
N ILE A 81 5.92 10.88 -5.13
CA ILE A 81 4.79 11.04 -4.19
C ILE A 81 4.07 12.38 -4.39
N ALA A 82 4.82 13.44 -4.69
CA ALA A 82 4.29 14.76 -5.00
C ALA A 82 3.71 14.85 -6.43
N GLY A 83 3.84 13.80 -7.25
CA GLY A 83 3.41 13.79 -8.64
C GLY A 83 4.29 14.66 -9.56
N LEU A 84 5.57 14.82 -9.21
CA LEU A 84 6.56 15.56 -9.99
C LEU A 84 7.34 14.58 -10.88
N SER A 85 7.08 14.60 -12.18
CA SER A 85 7.80 13.84 -13.19
C SER A 85 8.73 14.73 -14.01
N ALA A 86 9.91 14.20 -14.37
CA ALA A 86 10.78 14.83 -15.36
C ALA A 86 10.27 14.47 -16.78
N ASP A 87 10.25 15.47 -17.67
CA ASP A 87 9.93 15.27 -19.10
C ASP A 87 11.03 14.50 -19.86
#